data_AF-A0A0Q0G0D9-F1
#
_entry.id   AF-A0A0Q0G0D9-F1
#
_cell.length_a   1.000
_cell.length_b   1.000
_cell.length_c   1.000
_cell.angle_alpha   90.00
_cell.angle_beta   90.00
_cell.angle_gamma   90.00
#
_symmetry.space_group_name_H-M   'P 1'
#
loop_
_entity.id
_entity.type
_entity.pdbx_description
1 polymer ?
#
loop_
_entity_poly.entity_id
_entity_poly.type
_entity_poly.pdbx_seq_one_letter_code
_entity_poly.pdbx_strand_id
1 'polypeptide(L)'
;MKVESYALDVGSPPKTLQQLTEKPGSASNLNGPYAKPSDLKDPFGHAFGFRVPGQQGSFDLIFYGQDGQPGGEGYSADLGNWE
;
A
#
# COMPACT_ATOMS: atom_id res chain seq x y z
N MET A 1 -4.26 -8.86 -2.94
CA MET A 1 -3.72 -7.50 -3.12
C MET A 1 -2.19 -7.52 -3.25
N LYS A 2 -1.56 -6.50 -3.87
CA LYS A 2 -0.10 -6.43 -4.10
C LYS A 2 0.74 -6.56 -2.82
N VAL A 3 0.29 -5.90 -1.75
CA VAL A 3 0.89 -5.95 -0.40
C VAL A 3 0.87 -7.37 0.16
N GLU A 4 -0.22 -8.11 -0.02
CA GLU A 4 -0.35 -9.49 0.46
C GLU A 4 0.56 -10.43 -0.32
N SER A 5 0.67 -10.28 -1.64
CA SER A 5 1.60 -11.07 -2.46
C SER A 5 3.04 -10.88 -2.01
N TYR A 6 3.45 -9.64 -1.71
CA TYR A 6 4.76 -9.37 -1.10
C TYR A 6 4.89 -10.06 0.27
N ALA A 7 3.86 -9.95 1.11
CA ALA A 7 3.88 -10.53 2.46
C ALA A 7 3.95 -12.07 2.44
N LEU A 8 3.34 -12.73 1.46
CA LEU A 8 3.42 -14.19 1.28
C LEU A 8 4.84 -14.63 0.91
N ASP A 9 5.51 -13.89 0.02
CA ASP A 9 6.85 -14.25 -0.44
C ASP A 9 7.95 -13.87 0.57
N VAL A 10 7.79 -12.76 1.30
CA VAL A 10 8.77 -12.23 2.26
C VAL A 10 8.49 -12.69 3.70
N GLY A 11 7.27 -13.14 3.99
CA GLY A 11 6.81 -13.51 5.34
C GLY A 11 6.36 -12.34 6.20
N SER A 12 6.44 -11.10 5.68
CA SER A 12 5.97 -9.89 6.37
C SER A 12 5.53 -8.82 5.37
N PRO A 13 4.54 -7.97 5.70
CA PRO A 13 4.20 -6.80 4.90
C PRO A 13 5.43 -5.90 4.64
N PRO A 14 5.46 -5.16 3.53
CA PRO A 14 6.51 -4.20 3.28
C PRO A 14 6.46 -3.07 4.33
N LYS A 15 7.61 -2.47 4.63
CA LYS A 15 7.70 -1.29 5.50
C LYS A 15 7.19 -0.03 4.80
N THR A 16 7.30 0.03 3.48
CA THR A 16 6.85 1.13 2.64
C THR A 16 6.32 0.59 1.31
N LEU A 17 5.37 1.29 0.68
CA LEU A 17 4.79 0.87 -0.61
C LEU A 17 5.82 0.79 -1.74
N GLN A 18 6.91 1.56 -1.65
CA GLN A 18 8.03 1.56 -2.59
C GLN A 18 8.70 0.18 -2.69
N GLN A 19 8.70 -0.61 -1.61
CA GLN A 19 9.25 -1.97 -1.63
C GLN A 19 8.46 -2.92 -2.54
N LEU A 20 7.23 -2.57 -2.95
CA LEU A 20 6.48 -3.32 -3.94
C LEU A 20 7.01 -3.10 -5.36
N THR A 21 7.68 -1.98 -5.62
CA THR A 21 8.27 -1.65 -6.93
C THR A 21 9.72 -2.09 -7.07
N GLU A 22 10.34 -2.41 -5.94
CA GLU A 22 11.72 -2.86 -5.87
C GLU A 22 11.78 -4.37 -5.62
N LYS A 23 12.88 -5.01 -6.01
CA LYS A 23 13.21 -6.34 -5.53
C LYS A 23 14.11 -6.16 -4.30
N PRO A 24 13.64 -6.43 -3.06
CA PRO A 24 14.50 -6.41 -1.89
C PRO A 24 15.75 -7.27 -2.15
N GLY A 25 16.93 -6.64 -2.12
CA GLY A 25 18.19 -7.27 -2.54
C GLY A 25 18.55 -8.54 -1.77
N SER A 26 17.92 -8.78 -0.62
CA SER A 26 18.13 -9.96 0.22
C SER A 26 17.27 -11.18 -0.15
N ALA A 27 16.27 -11.03 -1.02
CA ALA A 27 15.32 -12.09 -1.33
C ALA A 27 15.54 -12.61 -2.76
N SER A 28 16.36 -13.66 -2.85
CA SER A 28 16.80 -14.31 -4.09
C SER A 28 15.65 -14.81 -4.98
N ASN A 29 14.49 -15.14 -4.38
CA ASN A 29 13.40 -15.86 -5.03
C ASN A 29 12.11 -15.03 -5.24
N LEU A 30 12.13 -13.70 -5.12
CA LEU A 30 10.92 -12.90 -5.37
C LEU A 30 10.55 -12.88 -6.85
N ASN A 31 9.25 -13.03 -7.13
CA ASN A 31 8.65 -13.09 -8.48
C ASN A 31 8.61 -11.75 -9.24
N GLY A 32 9.41 -10.77 -8.82
CA GLY A 32 9.55 -9.47 -9.48
C GLY A 32 8.85 -8.35 -8.72
N PRO A 33 8.76 -7.15 -9.32
CA PRO A 33 8.05 -6.05 -8.71
C PRO A 33 6.55 -6.37 -8.64
N TYR A 34 6.00 -6.41 -7.42
CA TYR A 34 4.57 -6.63 -7.15
C TYR A 34 3.70 -5.45 -7.59
N ALA A 35 4.31 -4.27 -7.77
CA ALA A 35 3.67 -3.04 -8.21
C ALA A 35 4.54 -2.28 -9.22
N LYS A 36 3.89 -1.49 -10.06
CA LYS A 36 4.54 -0.41 -10.81
C LYS A 36 4.46 0.89 -9.98
N PRO A 37 5.36 1.85 -10.19
CA PRO A 37 5.29 3.15 -9.51
C PRO A 37 3.93 3.87 -9.69
N SER A 38 3.29 3.69 -10.84
CA SER A 38 1.93 4.19 -11.12
C SER A 38 0.87 3.58 -10.20
N ASP A 39 1.07 2.37 -9.72
CA ASP A 39 0.11 1.65 -8.87
C ASP A 39 0.21 2.08 -7.40
N LEU A 40 1.22 2.88 -7.04
CA LEU A 40 1.39 3.43 -5.69
C LEU A 40 0.65 4.76 -5.51
N LYS A 41 -0.01 5.23 -6.57
CA LYS A 41 -0.83 6.43 -6.57
C LYS A 41 -2.29 6.06 -6.75
N ASP A 42 -3.14 6.87 -6.16
CA ASP A 42 -4.58 6.79 -6.35
C ASP A 42 -5.01 7.31 -7.74
N PRO A 43 -6.30 7.22 -8.10
CA PRO A 43 -6.80 7.74 -9.38
C PRO A 43 -6.63 9.25 -9.58
N PHE A 44 -6.41 10.03 -8.51
CA PHE A 44 -6.18 11.47 -8.55
C PHE A 44 -4.69 11.84 -8.56
N GLY A 45 -3.79 10.87 -8.43
CA GLY A 45 -2.34 11.03 -8.44
C GLY A 45 -1.72 11.25 -7.05
N HIS A 46 -2.49 11.13 -5.98
CA HIS A 46 -2.00 11.22 -4.60
C HIS A 46 -1.39 9.90 -4.13
N ALA A 47 -0.52 9.97 -3.14
CA ALA A 47 0.00 8.78 -2.49
C ALA A 47 -1.04 8.19 -1.53
N PHE A 48 -1.16 6.87 -1.49
CA PHE A 48 -1.96 6.20 -0.46
C PHE A 48 -1.33 6.38 0.92
N GLY A 49 -2.18 6.51 1.94
CA GLY A 49 -1.76 6.29 3.31
C GLY A 49 -1.37 4.83 3.50
N PHE A 50 -0.20 4.59 4.11
CA PHE A 50 0.24 3.23 4.37
C PHE A 50 0.90 3.14 5.74
N ARG A 51 0.51 2.11 6.51
CA ARG A 51 0.99 1.90 7.87
C ARG A 51 1.34 0.45 8.13
N VAL A 52 2.49 0.24 8.75
CA VAL A 52 2.96 -1.07 9.23
C VAL A 52 3.68 -0.89 10.58
N PRO A 53 3.29 -1.61 11.65
CA PRO A 53 2.07 -2.43 11.75
C PRO A 53 0.80 -1.57 11.65
N GLY A 54 -0.24 -2.14 11.04
CA GLY A 54 -1.55 -1.51 10.94
C GLY A 54 -2.23 -1.36 12.30
N GLN A 55 -3.19 -0.44 12.40
CA GLN A 55 -4.10 -0.31 13.53
C GLN A 55 -5.25 -1.32 13.44
N GLN A 56 -5.67 -1.68 12.23
CA GLN A 56 -6.80 -2.58 11.98
C GLN A 56 -6.35 -4.00 11.59
N GLY A 57 -5.05 -4.21 11.34
CA GLY A 57 -4.50 -5.51 10.98
C GLY A 57 -2.98 -5.48 10.81
N SER A 58 -2.46 -6.41 10.01
CA SER A 58 -1.02 -6.50 9.72
C SER A 58 -0.47 -5.25 9.03
N PHE A 59 -1.29 -4.60 8.20
CA PHE A 59 -1.01 -3.32 7.56
C PHE A 59 -2.33 -2.56 7.37
N ASP A 60 -2.24 -1.24 7.31
CA ASP A 60 -3.31 -0.37 6.86
C ASP A 60 -2.91 0.27 5.53
N LEU A 61 -3.82 0.26 4.56
CA LEU A 61 -3.73 0.98 3.29
C LEU A 61 -4.97 1.86 3.18
N ILE A 62 -4.77 3.16 3.00
CA ILE A 62 -5.80 4.20 3.11
C ILE A 62 -5.81 5.03 1.82
N PHE A 63 -6.98 5.14 1.21
CA PHE A 63 -7.27 6.08 0.14
C PHE A 63 -7.90 7.34 0.74
N TYR A 64 -7.26 8.49 0.57
CA TYR A 64 -7.66 9.77 1.16
C TYR A 64 -8.69 10.55 0.32
N GLY A 65 -9.55 9.85 -0.43
CA GLY A 65 -10.53 10.52 -1.29
C GLY A 65 -9.93 11.44 -2.35
N GLN A 66 -10.78 12.33 -2.85
CA GLN A 66 -10.45 13.26 -3.94
C GLN A 66 -9.46 14.37 -3.55
N ASP A 67 -9.38 14.75 -2.27
CA ASP A 67 -8.49 15.82 -1.81
C ASP A 67 -7.10 15.32 -1.41
N GLY A 68 -6.92 14.01 -1.25
CA GLY A 68 -5.64 13.41 -0.91
C GLY A 68 -5.21 13.68 0.54
N GLN A 69 -6.14 14.05 1.42
CA GLN A 69 -5.86 14.37 2.82
C GLN A 69 -6.66 13.49 3.78
N PRO A 70 -6.11 13.16 4.97
CA PRO A 70 -6.87 12.42 5.98
C PRO A 70 -8.14 13.15 6.41
N GLY A 71 -9.23 12.40 6.54
CA GLY A 71 -10.54 12.88 6.98
C GLY A 71 -11.50 13.06 5.81
N GLY A 72 -12.22 14.19 5.80
CA GLY A 72 -13.18 14.50 4.74
C GLY A 72 -14.51 13.75 4.83
N GLU A 73 -15.43 14.12 3.95
CA GLU A 73 -16.75 13.50 3.80
C GLU A 73 -17.10 13.37 2.31
N GLY A 74 -18.05 12.49 1.99
CA GLY A 74 -18.47 12.25 0.61
C GLY A 74 -17.31 11.77 -0.27
N TYR A 75 -16.99 12.49 -1.35
CA TYR A 75 -15.88 12.14 -2.24
C TYR A 75 -14.48 12.35 -1.65
N SER A 76 -14.38 13.08 -0.54
CA SER A 76 -13.15 13.24 0.23
C SER A 76 -13.02 12.22 1.36
N ALA A 77 -13.99 11.33 1.56
CA ALA A 77 -13.94 10.39 2.67
C ALA A 77 -12.79 9.38 2.50
N ASP A 78 -12.08 9.15 3.61
CA ASP A 78 -11.06 8.11 3.71
C ASP A 78 -11.68 6.70 3.55
N LEU A 79 -11.01 5.83 2.79
CA LEU A 79 -11.37 4.42 2.64
C LEU A 79 -10.17 3.52 2.97
N GLY A 80 -10.38 2.61 3.92
CA GLY A 80 -9.36 1.68 4.39
C GLY A 80 -9.50 0.27 3.80
N ASN A 81 -8.42 -0.48 3.70
CA ASN A 81 -8.44 -1.88 3.24
C ASN A 81 -9.09 -2.88 4.22
N TRP A 82 -9.53 -2.42 5.39
CA TRP A 82 -10.20 -3.21 6.41
C TRP A 82 -11.72 -3.09 6.37
N GLU A 83 -12.24 -2.13 5.60
CA GLU A 83 -13.67 -1.96 5.32
C GLU A 83 -14.14 -2.93 4.23
#